data_AF-A6R0B6-F1
#
_entry.id   AF-A6R0B6-F1
#
_cell.length_a   1.000
_cell.length_b   1.000
_cell.length_c   1.000
_cell.angle_alpha   90.00
_cell.angle_beta   90.00
_cell.angle_gamma   90.00
#
_symmetry.space_group_name_H-M   'P 1'
#
loop_
_entity.id
_entity.type
_entity.pdbx_description
1 polymer ?
#
loop_
_entity_poly.entity_id
_entity_poly.type
_entity_poly.pdbx_seq_one_letter_code
_entity_poly.pdbx_strand_id
1 'polypeptide(L)'
;MVCKVKDLKTNKETIRDDISDPDWQPLANNVRTKPPENTVFVVIDVRDKQGAIFVHESGTDEYVGGVGTDEQGNVVMIPWNHNWYYYTIGALQIGQIKKAV
;
A
#
# COMPACT_ATOMS: atom_id res chain seq x y z
N MET A 1 13.97 4.87 6.99
CA MET A 1 12.63 4.80 7.65
C MET A 1 12.37 3.34 7.94
N VAL A 2 11.88 2.97 9.13
CA VAL A 2 11.52 1.57 9.42
C VAL A 2 10.12 1.29 8.88
N CYS A 3 9.99 0.26 8.04
CA CYS A 3 8.74 -0.14 7.42
C CYS A 3 8.47 -1.62 7.66
N LYS A 4 7.18 -1.93 7.83
CA LYS A 4 6.66 -3.30 7.86
C LYS A 4 6.24 -3.68 6.44
N VAL A 5 6.95 -4.63 5.82
CA VAL A 5 6.54 -5.18 4.52
C VAL A 5 5.52 -6.28 4.77
N LYS A 6 4.32 -6.14 4.20
CA LYS A 6 3.22 -7.11 4.33
C LYS A 6 2.88 -7.70 2.97
N ASP A 7 3.08 -9.00 2.83
CA ASP A 7 2.62 -9.75 1.66
C ASP A 7 1.14 -10.09 1.83
N LEU A 8 0.28 -9.51 1.00
CA LEU A 8 -1.18 -9.65 1.16
C LEU A 8 -1.70 -11.08 0.90
N LYS A 9 -1.02 -11.86 0.05
CA LYS A 9 -1.48 -13.21 -0.31
C LYS A 9 -1.09 -14.26 0.72
N THR A 10 0.07 -14.08 1.35
CA THR A 10 0.61 -15.03 2.33
C THR A 10 0.51 -14.55 3.77
N ASN A 11 0.12 -13.29 3.99
CA ASN A 11 0.15 -12.59 5.28
C ASN A 11 1.52 -12.63 5.97
N LYS A 12 2.60 -12.85 5.22
CA LYS A 12 3.97 -12.80 5.76
C LYS A 12 4.40 -11.36 5.95
N GLU A 13 5.12 -11.13 7.04
CA GLU A 13 5.56 -9.81 7.46
C GLU A 13 7.07 -9.78 7.69
N THR A 14 7.73 -8.74 7.21
CA THR A 14 9.17 -8.50 7.43
C THR A 14 9.42 -7.03 7.71
N ILE A 15 10.55 -6.72 8.36
CA ILE A 15 10.93 -5.34 8.65
C ILE A 15 12.06 -4.92 7.69
N ARG A 16 11.97 -3.70 7.17
CA ARG A 16 13.04 -3.06 6.37
C ARG A 16 13.29 -1.65 6.87
N ASP A 17 14.54 -1.22 6.88
CA ASP A 17 14.97 0.11 7.31
C ASP A 17 15.76 0.88 6.22
N ASP A 18 16.10 0.21 5.12
CA ASP A 18 16.90 0.67 3.98
C ASP A 18 16.07 1.26 2.82
N ILE A 19 14.83 1.66 3.11
CA ILE A 19 13.87 2.09 2.09
C ILE A 19 14.00 3.59 1.79
N SER A 20 14.05 3.93 0.50
CA SER A 20 14.01 5.32 0.01
C SER A 20 12.68 6.00 0.33
N ASP A 21 12.67 7.34 0.40
CA ASP A 21 11.44 8.10 0.65
C ASP A 21 10.40 7.83 -0.46
N PRO A 22 9.16 7.44 -0.13
CA PRO A 22 8.13 7.19 -1.12
C PRO A 22 7.70 8.46 -1.84
N ASP A 23 7.27 8.30 -3.10
CA ASP A 23 6.55 9.34 -3.83
C ASP A 23 5.13 9.45 -3.26
N TRP A 24 4.93 10.36 -2.30
CA TRP A 24 3.66 10.56 -1.62
C TRP A 24 2.59 11.15 -2.55
N GLN A 25 1.45 10.47 -2.63
CA GLN A 25 0.38 10.81 -3.56
C GLN A 25 -0.75 11.60 -2.88
N PRO A 26 -1.48 12.45 -3.62
CA PRO A 26 -2.72 13.01 -3.12
C PRO A 26 -3.74 11.90 -2.87
N LEU A 27 -4.42 11.94 -1.72
CA LEU A 27 -5.42 10.95 -1.36
C LEU A 27 -6.74 11.18 -2.12
N ALA A 28 -7.24 10.13 -2.76
CA ALA A 28 -8.58 10.10 -3.36
C ALA A 28 -9.36 8.87 -2.86
N ASN A 29 -10.18 9.06 -1.82
CA ASN A 29 -10.96 7.99 -1.23
C ASN A 29 -12.03 7.47 -2.18
N ASN A 30 -12.34 6.17 -2.08
CA ASN A 30 -13.35 5.46 -2.88
C ASN A 30 -13.10 5.53 -4.40
N VAL A 31 -11.88 5.87 -4.84
CA VAL A 31 -11.48 5.85 -6.24
C VAL A 31 -10.61 4.64 -6.49
N ARG A 32 -11.01 3.81 -7.48
CA ARG A 32 -10.19 2.69 -7.96
C ARG A 32 -8.91 3.26 -8.56
N THR A 33 -7.80 2.98 -7.91
CA THR A 33 -6.48 3.52 -8.27
C THR A 33 -5.56 2.38 -8.65
N LYS A 34 -4.94 2.52 -9.83
CA LYS A 34 -3.83 1.68 -10.27
C LYS A 34 -2.55 2.51 -10.25
N PRO A 35 -1.55 2.13 -9.45
CA PRO A 35 -0.22 2.72 -9.56
C PRO A 35 0.37 2.58 -10.97
N PRO A 36 1.35 3.42 -11.32
CA PRO A 36 2.15 3.24 -12.53
C PRO A 36 2.76 1.83 -12.63
N GLU A 37 2.97 1.35 -13.86
CA GLU A 37 3.50 -0.01 -14.13
C GLU A 37 4.88 -0.29 -13.51
N ASN A 38 5.68 0.76 -13.25
CA ASN A 38 7.00 0.62 -12.63
C ASN A 38 6.97 0.67 -11.09
N THR A 39 5.79 0.75 -10.47
CA THR A 39 5.63 0.69 -9.01
C THR A 39 5.95 -0.72 -8.51
N VAL A 40 6.90 -0.80 -7.58
CA VAL A 40 7.31 -2.04 -6.91
C VAL A 40 6.69 -2.20 -5.52
N PHE A 41 6.41 -1.08 -4.85
CA PHE A 41 5.70 -1.08 -3.56
C PHE A 41 4.67 0.05 -3.50
N VAL A 42 3.54 -0.25 -2.89
CA VAL A 42 2.63 0.77 -2.35
C VAL A 42 2.92 0.90 -0.86
N VAL A 43 3.13 2.13 -0.41
CA VAL A 43 3.48 2.47 0.97
C VAL A 43 2.29 3.16 1.62
N ILE A 44 1.96 2.79 2.84
CA ILE A 44 0.82 3.30 3.59
C ILE A 44 1.32 3.74 4.96
N ASP A 45 1.19 5.03 5.25
CA ASP A 45 1.45 5.55 6.59
C ASP A 45 0.17 5.51 7.42
N VAL A 46 0.17 4.64 8.42
CA VAL A 46 -0.92 4.45 9.40
C VAL A 46 -0.47 4.76 10.83
N ARG A 47 0.64 5.49 11.02
CA ARG A 47 1.18 5.78 12.35
C ARG A 47 0.18 6.52 13.23
N ASP A 48 -0.31 7.64 12.72
CA ASP A 48 -1.24 8.55 13.42
C ASP A 48 -2.49 8.84 12.57
N LYS A 49 -2.81 7.92 11.65
CA LYS A 49 -3.88 8.09 10.65
C LYS A 49 -4.97 7.04 10.86
N GLN A 50 -6.21 7.43 10.58
CA GLN A 50 -7.37 6.52 10.60
C GLN A 50 -7.85 6.27 9.19
N GLY A 51 -7.89 5.00 8.79
CA GLY A 51 -8.39 4.61 7.48
C GLY A 51 -7.99 3.20 7.12
N ALA A 52 -8.36 2.80 5.91
CA ALA A 52 -7.96 1.52 5.35
C ALA A 52 -7.72 1.61 3.85
N ILE A 53 -6.84 0.74 3.36
CA ILE A 53 -6.67 0.45 1.94
C ILE A 53 -7.19 -0.97 1.70
N PHE A 54 -7.93 -1.14 0.61
CA PHE A 54 -8.41 -2.42 0.14
C PHE A 54 -7.84 -2.68 -1.24
N VAL A 55 -7.25 -3.85 -1.43
CA VAL A 55 -6.56 -4.25 -2.65
C VAL A 55 -7.32 -5.40 -3.29
N HIS A 56 -7.53 -5.31 -4.59
CA HIS A 56 -8.30 -6.27 -5.38
C HIS A 56 -7.56 -6.63 -6.67
N GLU A 57 -7.80 -7.85 -7.17
CA GLU A 57 -7.40 -8.26 -8.52
C GLU A 57 -8.23 -7.50 -9.56
N SER A 58 -7.60 -6.89 -10.55
CA SER A 58 -8.27 -6.03 -11.54
C SER A 58 -9.13 -6.80 -12.54
N GLY A 59 -8.77 -8.06 -12.83
CA GLY A 59 -9.48 -8.89 -13.80
C GLY A 59 -10.74 -9.55 -13.22
N THR A 60 -10.73 -9.87 -11.93
CA THR A 60 -11.80 -10.64 -11.26
C THR A 60 -12.55 -9.86 -10.19
N ASP A 61 -12.06 -8.69 -9.79
CA ASP A 61 -12.55 -7.90 -8.65
C ASP A 61 -12.40 -8.61 -7.29
N GLU A 62 -11.69 -9.74 -7.23
CA GLU A 62 -11.49 -10.52 -6.02
C GLU A 62 -10.63 -9.76 -4.99
N TYR A 63 -11.04 -9.82 -3.73
CA TYR A 63 -10.31 -9.21 -2.63
C TYR A 63 -8.99 -9.94 -2.36
N VAL A 64 -7.89 -9.21 -2.41
CA VAL A 64 -6.55 -9.73 -2.14
C VAL A 64 -6.18 -9.53 -0.67
N GLY A 65 -6.52 -8.38 -0.11
CA GLY A 65 -6.14 -8.00 1.25
C GLY A 65 -6.18 -6.49 1.46
N GLY A 66 -5.74 -6.07 2.63
CA GLY A 66 -5.78 -4.67 3.01
C GLY A 66 -4.90 -4.33 4.19
N VAL A 67 -4.75 -3.03 4.42
CA VAL A 67 -4.06 -2.45 5.57
C VAL A 67 -5.05 -1.49 6.23
N GLY A 68 -5.20 -1.60 7.55
CA GLY A 68 -6.17 -0.84 8.33
C GLY A 68 -5.71 -0.68 9.77
N THR A 69 -6.66 -0.65 10.70
CA THR A 69 -6.43 -0.37 12.12
C THR A 69 -5.47 -1.35 12.81
N ASP A 70 -5.44 -2.61 12.36
CA ASP A 70 -4.53 -3.63 12.93
C ASP A 70 -3.05 -3.28 12.74
N GLU A 71 -2.76 -2.37 11.81
CA GLU A 71 -1.41 -1.92 11.49
C GLU A 71 -1.07 -0.57 12.10
N GLN A 72 -1.96 0.02 12.91
CA GLN A 72 -1.77 1.34 13.51
C GLN A 72 -0.41 1.48 14.21
N GLY A 73 0.23 2.64 14.06
CA GLY A 73 1.58 2.88 14.57
C GLY A 73 2.71 2.48 13.60
N ASN A 74 2.38 1.94 12.42
CA ASN A 74 3.38 1.51 11.43
C ASN A 74 3.33 2.29 10.12
N VAL A 75 4.42 2.23 9.37
CA VAL A 75 4.42 2.45 7.92
C VAL A 75 4.47 1.08 7.26
N VAL A 76 3.44 0.74 6.49
CA VAL A 76 3.31 -0.57 5.84
C VAL A 76 3.66 -0.48 4.37
N MET A 77 4.41 -1.45 3.87
CA MET A 77 4.74 -1.59 2.45
C MET A 77 4.11 -2.86 1.90
N ILE A 78 3.39 -2.72 0.80
CA ILE A 78 2.78 -3.83 0.08
C ILE A 78 3.58 -4.04 -1.20
N PRO A 79 4.25 -5.20 -1.39
CA PRO A 79 4.80 -5.57 -2.69
C PRO A 79 3.69 -5.51 -3.75
N TRP A 80 3.92 -4.73 -4.80
CA TRP A 80 2.84 -4.41 -5.74
C TRP A 80 2.81 -5.38 -6.92
N ASN A 81 1.61 -5.81 -7.30
CA ASN A 81 1.34 -6.52 -8.54
C ASN A 81 0.57 -5.59 -9.47
N HIS A 82 1.03 -5.43 -10.72
CA HIS A 82 0.41 -4.55 -11.72
C HIS A 82 -1.03 -4.97 -12.09
N ASN A 83 -1.40 -6.23 -11.83
CA ASN A 83 -2.78 -6.70 -12.00
C ASN A 83 -3.69 -6.29 -10.85
N TRP A 84 -3.21 -5.62 -9.81
CA TRP A 84 -4.04 -5.12 -8.72
C TRP A 84 -4.50 -3.68 -8.94
N TYR A 85 -5.60 -3.34 -8.30
CA TYR A 85 -5.97 -1.97 -8.01
C TYR A 85 -6.26 -1.85 -6.51
N TYR A 86 -6.28 -0.63 -6.00
CA TYR A 86 -6.73 -0.37 -4.64
C TYR A 86 -7.74 0.77 -4.60
N TYR A 87 -8.47 0.87 -3.50
CA TYR A 87 -9.14 2.09 -3.09
C TYR A 87 -8.92 2.30 -1.59
N THR A 88 -9.13 3.53 -1.13
CA THR A 88 -8.90 3.92 0.26
C THR A 88 -10.16 4.50 0.89
N ILE A 89 -10.22 4.41 2.21
CA ILE A 89 -11.19 5.12 3.06
C ILE A 89 -10.43 5.80 4.20
N GLY A 90 -10.96 6.93 4.68
CA GLY A 90 -10.40 7.67 5.82
C GLY A 90 -9.31 8.67 5.42
N ALA A 91 -8.34 8.88 6.29
CA ALA A 91 -7.30 9.91 6.16
C ALA A 91 -5.91 9.29 6.15
N LEU A 92 -5.68 8.33 5.26
CA LEU A 92 -4.38 7.69 5.07
C LEU A 92 -3.42 8.58 4.25
N GLN A 93 -2.12 8.33 4.38
CA GLN A 93 -1.14 8.82 3.43
C GLN A 93 -0.58 7.64 2.63
N ILE A 94 -0.69 7.73 1.31
CA ILE A 94 -0.28 6.68 0.38
C ILE A 94 0.93 7.17 -0.41
N GLY A 95 1.98 6.35 -0.46
CA GLY A 95 3.19 6.58 -1.24
C GLY A 95 3.44 5.45 -2.21
N GLN A 96 4.32 5.68 -3.17
CA GLN A 96 4.74 4.68 -4.13
C GLN A 96 6.26 4.62 -4.18
N ILE A 97 6.81 3.42 -4.29
CA ILE A 97 8.21 3.22 -4.64
C ILE A 97 8.26 2.61 -6.03
N LYS A 98 9.03 3.24 -6.91
CA LYS A 98 9.17 2.86 -8.31
C LYS A 98 10.56 2.29 -8.54
N LYS A 99 10.68 1.34 -9.45
CA LYS A 99 12.00 0.91 -9.94
C LYS A 99 12.61 2.05 -10.75
N ALA A 100 13.89 2.35 -10.53
CA ALA A 100 14.64 3.24 -11.42
C ALA A 100 14.64 2.64 -12.84
N VAL A 101 14.31 3.47 -13.83
CA VAL A 101 14.31 3.10 -15.25
C VAL A 101 15.74 3.20 -15.79
#